data_AF-A0A511K6Z1-F1
#
_entry.id   AF-A0A511K6Z1-F1
#
_cell.length_a   1.000
_cell.length_b   1.000
_cell.length_c   1.000
_cell.angle_alpha   90.00
_cell.angle_beta   90.00
_cell.angle_gamma   90.00
#
_symmetry.space_group_name_H-M   'P 1'
#
loop_
_entity.id
_entity.type
_entity.pdbx_description
1 polymer ?
#
loop_
_entity_poly.entity_id
_entity_poly.type
_entity_poly.pdbx_seq_one_letter_code
_entity_poly.pdbx_strand_id
1 'polypeptide(L)'
;MLIEQTQVTVKTATGDLAIEIVKPKIAGYPNARFPGVTGPVLRFANQIAAQGFLVACPYPFHELSGNVPIPYDTKGTDEGNAYKVKKLLSATDEDIKGTIDTLIAHPNCTGQVGVTGMCYGGHLAFRTAFDPRCKAAVCYFATDIHSSSLSPSGDDSLDKASRGEIKGEVVMIFGTQDGHVPLSGRTLIRDRLTKAGTKLSFLELQANHAFIRDEMSKGRFDAAISKVCFELLLETFTRTIGRDLGEPVEEAKGDGKLPNKYGTDGLATLQTDPSSPPGLLAILNPHNDPVYGQPGQRPSYGGRRRQGFSFHNVQTVLRSRLFLTLLGGAGGYYVFHLEKVPETGRWRFMDVSLAMEKQMGEQAFQETMGEFGRKVLPDSHPQARFVQGVVQRIIRANNLEDKVGGMGWKTFVVKDDSTKNAFVLPNGTIFVFTGILPVAADADGLACIAHQVVRHSAERMSGMKVFYALALLLSSFGIDMGLSQVLLQFVYSLPNSRRNETEADLIGLRLANQACFDPRAAEALWKRMSAAESDPGVDMSFLSTHPSGKHRIENVRMWAGDVVKERPSECGALRDRVEPFQRFSRARW
;
A
#
# COMPACT_ATOMS: atom_id res chain seq x y z
N MET A 1 10.81 -13.54 11.07
CA MET A 1 11.22 -14.40 12.21
C MET A 1 10.13 -15.43 12.44
N LEU A 2 10.45 -16.62 12.95
CA LEU A 2 9.40 -17.52 13.44
C LEU A 2 8.79 -16.89 14.70
N ILE A 3 7.54 -17.20 15.01
CA ILE A 3 6.85 -16.71 16.21
C ILE A 3 6.39 -17.89 17.07
N GLU A 4 6.35 -17.68 18.39
CA GLU A 4 5.85 -18.62 19.38
C GLU A 4 4.78 -17.91 20.22
N GLN A 5 3.70 -18.62 20.54
CA GLN A 5 2.56 -18.07 21.28
C GLN A 5 2.36 -18.85 22.58
N THR A 6 2.13 -18.13 23.67
CA THR A 6 1.85 -18.68 25.00
C THR A 6 0.84 -17.82 25.72
N GLN A 7 -0.04 -18.40 26.54
CA GLN A 7 -0.99 -17.65 27.36
C GLN A 7 -0.55 -17.64 28.82
N VAL A 8 -0.69 -16.49 29.49
CA VAL A 8 -0.43 -16.31 30.93
C VAL A 8 -1.68 -15.77 31.61
N THR A 9 -1.98 -16.23 32.82
CA THR A 9 -3.11 -15.74 33.61
C THR A 9 -2.62 -14.93 34.80
N VAL A 10 -3.16 -13.72 34.97
CA VAL A 10 -2.88 -12.78 36.05
C VAL A 10 -4.12 -12.60 36.91
N LYS A 11 -3.96 -12.63 38.24
CA LYS A 11 -5.05 -12.32 39.18
C LYS A 11 -5.26 -10.81 39.28
N THR A 12 -6.49 -10.35 39.04
CA THR A 12 -6.91 -8.95 39.25
C THR A 12 -8.06 -8.91 40.26
N ALA A 13 -8.39 -7.73 40.80
CA ALA A 13 -9.51 -7.55 41.73
C ALA A 13 -10.88 -7.90 41.11
N THR A 14 -11.00 -7.85 39.78
CA THR A 14 -12.25 -8.13 39.05
C THR A 14 -12.31 -9.51 38.42
N GLY A 15 -11.23 -10.31 38.48
CA GLY A 15 -11.20 -11.65 37.91
C GLY A 15 -9.81 -12.08 37.40
N ASP A 16 -9.76 -13.25 36.79
CA ASP A 16 -8.54 -13.77 36.17
C ASP A 16 -8.38 -13.18 34.77
N LEU A 17 -7.37 -12.33 34.58
CA LEU A 17 -7.02 -11.75 33.28
C LEU A 17 -6.08 -12.71 32.54
N ALA A 18 -6.51 -13.25 31.40
CA ALA A 18 -5.60 -13.90 30.47
C ALA A 18 -4.84 -12.85 29.64
N ILE A 19 -3.59 -13.15 29.31
CA ILE A 19 -2.71 -12.34 28.48
C ILE A 19 -2.06 -13.28 27.47
N GLU A 20 -2.34 -13.07 26.20
CA GLU A 20 -1.63 -13.77 25.12
C GLU A 20 -0.26 -13.13 24.91
N ILE A 21 0.80 -13.93 24.96
CA ILE A 21 2.17 -13.50 24.67
C ILE A 21 2.60 -14.07 23.32
N VAL A 22 2.93 -13.20 22.39
CA VAL A 22 3.52 -13.54 21.08
C VAL A 22 4.97 -13.11 21.08
N LYS A 23 5.91 -14.06 20.96
CA LYS A 23 7.35 -13.77 20.95
C LYS A 23 8.02 -14.14 19.61
N PRO A 24 9.02 -13.38 19.15
CA PRO A 24 9.86 -13.78 18.02
C PRO A 24 10.85 -14.89 18.43
N LYS A 25 11.15 -15.79 17.50
CA LYS A 25 12.18 -16.83 17.61
C LYS A 25 13.21 -16.65 16.50
N ILE A 26 14.47 -16.44 16.90
CA ILE A 26 15.61 -16.25 15.99
C ILE A 26 16.57 -17.42 16.16
N ALA A 27 16.88 -18.09 15.04
CA ALA A 27 17.89 -19.16 14.97
C ALA A 27 19.27 -18.61 15.39
N GLY A 28 20.01 -19.33 16.24
CA GLY A 28 21.29 -18.88 16.81
C GLY A 28 21.24 -17.86 17.96
N TYR A 29 20.06 -17.34 18.34
CA TYR A 29 19.92 -16.34 19.42
C TYR A 29 18.84 -16.73 20.44
N PRO A 30 19.06 -17.77 21.26
CA PRO A 30 18.06 -18.27 22.23
C PRO A 30 17.73 -17.28 23.35
N ASN A 31 18.64 -16.32 23.62
CA ASN A 31 18.51 -15.35 24.69
C ASN A 31 18.12 -13.94 24.21
N ALA A 32 17.70 -13.80 22.93
CA ALA A 32 17.34 -12.51 22.37
C ALA A 32 16.23 -11.82 23.18
N ARG A 33 16.40 -10.53 23.47
CA ARG A 33 15.44 -9.72 24.22
C ARG A 33 14.77 -8.71 23.31
N PHE A 34 13.47 -8.62 23.42
CA PHE A 34 12.61 -7.83 22.57
C PHE A 34 11.78 -6.86 23.40
N PRO A 35 11.56 -5.64 22.91
CA PRO A 35 10.71 -4.67 23.57
C PRO A 35 9.24 -5.10 23.53
N GLY A 36 8.50 -4.70 24.55
CA GLY A 36 7.11 -5.07 24.79
C GLY A 36 6.09 -4.22 24.03
N VAL A 37 5.06 -4.82 23.42
CA VAL A 37 3.94 -4.12 22.75
C VAL A 37 2.59 -4.78 23.10
N THR A 38 1.46 -4.08 22.99
CA THR A 38 0.11 -4.68 23.11
C THR A 38 -0.81 -4.18 22.00
N GLY A 39 -1.75 -4.96 21.45
CA GLY A 39 -2.82 -4.40 20.57
C GLY A 39 -3.40 -5.34 19.49
N PRO A 40 -4.55 -4.97 18.86
CA PRO A 40 -5.68 -5.84 18.53
C PRO A 40 -5.52 -6.76 17.32
N VAL A 41 -5.55 -8.06 17.57
CA VAL A 41 -4.92 -8.60 18.77
C VAL A 41 -3.84 -9.51 18.26
N LEU A 42 -4.22 -10.70 17.84
CA LEU A 42 -3.24 -11.71 17.51
C LEU A 42 -2.59 -11.50 16.13
N ARG A 43 -3.33 -11.14 15.07
CA ARG A 43 -2.70 -10.93 13.75
C ARG A 43 -1.81 -9.68 13.72
N PHE A 44 -2.27 -8.57 14.29
CA PHE A 44 -1.47 -7.37 14.42
C PHE A 44 -0.27 -7.60 15.37
N ALA A 45 -0.47 -8.30 16.49
CA ALA A 45 0.61 -8.75 17.35
C ALA A 45 1.61 -9.66 16.64
N ASN A 46 1.15 -10.59 15.81
CA ASN A 46 2.03 -11.46 15.02
C ASN A 46 2.88 -10.65 14.04
N GLN A 47 2.30 -9.61 13.40
CA GLN A 47 3.06 -8.72 12.53
C GLN A 47 4.11 -7.92 13.31
N ILE A 48 3.77 -7.38 14.47
CA ILE A 48 4.70 -6.66 15.34
C ILE A 48 5.79 -7.60 15.85
N ALA A 49 5.43 -8.79 16.33
CA ALA A 49 6.37 -9.81 16.78
C ALA A 49 7.31 -10.26 15.65
N ALA A 50 6.82 -10.39 14.42
CA ALA A 50 7.65 -10.72 13.27
C ALA A 50 8.76 -9.68 13.00
N GLN A 51 8.63 -8.45 13.52
CA GLN A 51 9.63 -7.37 13.43
C GLN A 51 10.64 -7.37 14.60
N GLY A 52 10.51 -8.30 15.56
CA GLY A 52 11.43 -8.41 16.70
C GLY A 52 10.95 -7.69 17.95
N PHE A 53 9.64 -7.80 18.25
CA PHE A 53 9.00 -7.25 19.43
C PHE A 53 8.34 -8.37 20.24
N LEU A 54 8.39 -8.32 21.56
CA LEU A 54 7.59 -9.17 22.43
C LEU A 54 6.21 -8.53 22.57
N VAL A 55 5.12 -9.25 22.30
CA VAL A 55 3.78 -8.64 22.32
C VAL A 55 2.89 -9.31 23.37
N ALA A 56 2.33 -8.54 24.31
CA ALA A 56 1.32 -8.98 25.27
C ALA A 56 -0.06 -8.47 24.86
N CYS A 57 -1.08 -9.32 24.92
CA CYS A 57 -2.41 -9.02 24.42
C CYS A 57 -3.44 -9.37 25.49
N PRO A 58 -3.82 -8.40 26.36
CA PRO A 58 -4.79 -8.65 27.42
C PRO A 58 -6.21 -8.72 26.87
N TYR A 59 -7.08 -9.48 27.52
CA TYR A 59 -8.53 -9.49 27.25
C TYR A 59 -9.21 -8.38 28.06
N PRO A 60 -9.54 -7.21 27.47
CA PRO A 60 -9.94 -6.02 28.23
C PRO A 60 -11.33 -6.11 28.89
N PHE A 61 -12.10 -7.15 28.55
CA PHE A 61 -13.45 -7.40 29.08
C PHE A 61 -13.54 -8.74 29.82
N HIS A 62 -12.41 -9.25 30.32
CA HIS A 62 -12.32 -10.57 30.95
C HIS A 62 -13.34 -10.78 32.08
N GLU A 63 -13.68 -9.73 32.84
CA GLU A 63 -14.65 -9.83 33.92
C GLU A 63 -16.12 -9.83 33.45
N LEU A 64 -16.38 -9.42 32.20
CA LEU A 64 -17.72 -9.32 31.62
C LEU A 64 -18.03 -10.47 30.65
N SER A 65 -17.04 -10.89 29.87
CA SER A 65 -17.18 -11.91 28.83
C SER A 65 -16.32 -13.16 29.08
N GLY A 66 -15.54 -13.20 30.15
CA GLY A 66 -14.46 -14.17 30.31
C GLY A 66 -13.28 -13.89 29.37
N ASN A 67 -12.27 -14.75 29.43
CA ASN A 67 -11.08 -14.72 28.58
C ASN A 67 -11.34 -15.27 27.16
N VAL A 68 -12.42 -14.83 26.53
CA VAL A 68 -12.86 -15.28 25.21
C VAL A 68 -12.79 -14.12 24.21
N PRO A 69 -12.18 -14.30 23.03
CA PRO A 69 -12.21 -13.29 21.98
C PRO A 69 -13.64 -12.98 21.53
N ILE A 70 -14.00 -11.70 21.51
CA ILE A 70 -15.30 -11.25 20.98
C ILE A 70 -15.21 -11.19 19.44
N PRO A 71 -16.13 -11.84 18.69
CA PRO A 71 -16.10 -11.83 17.23
C PRO A 71 -16.43 -10.43 16.69
N TYR A 72 -15.86 -10.08 15.52
CA TYR A 72 -16.12 -8.80 14.84
C TYR A 72 -17.38 -8.81 13.96
N ASP A 73 -18.35 -9.68 14.26
CA ASP A 73 -19.67 -9.65 13.64
C ASP A 73 -20.55 -8.56 14.30
N THR A 74 -21.77 -8.37 13.78
CA THR A 74 -22.69 -7.37 14.33
C THR A 74 -22.99 -7.63 15.81
N LYS A 75 -23.20 -8.90 16.18
CA LYS A 75 -23.55 -9.29 17.56
C LYS A 75 -22.40 -9.01 18.53
N GLY A 76 -21.18 -9.42 18.19
CA GLY A 76 -20.00 -9.15 19.01
C GLY A 76 -19.63 -7.67 19.06
N THR A 77 -19.92 -6.91 18.00
CA THR A 77 -19.79 -5.44 18.04
C THR A 77 -20.77 -4.82 19.06
N ASP A 78 -22.02 -5.27 19.07
CA ASP A 78 -23.04 -4.79 20.01
C ASP A 78 -22.72 -5.20 21.45
N GLU A 79 -22.28 -6.44 21.67
CA GLU A 79 -21.80 -6.93 22.97
C GLU A 79 -20.57 -6.13 23.45
N GLY A 80 -19.57 -5.92 22.59
CA GLY A 80 -18.39 -5.12 22.91
C GLY A 80 -18.73 -3.68 23.30
N ASN A 81 -19.69 -3.06 22.61
CA ASN A 81 -20.21 -1.74 22.99
C ASN A 81 -20.95 -1.76 24.34
N ALA A 82 -21.72 -2.82 24.61
CA ALA A 82 -22.39 -3.00 25.90
C ALA A 82 -21.40 -3.25 27.05
N TYR A 83 -20.26 -3.90 26.79
CA TYR A 83 -19.20 -4.07 27.78
C TYR A 83 -18.42 -2.79 28.01
N LYS A 84 -18.13 -2.02 26.96
CA LYS A 84 -17.46 -0.72 27.05
C LYS A 84 -18.14 0.20 28.06
N VAL A 85 -19.47 0.30 28.02
CA VAL A 85 -20.24 1.17 28.93
C VAL A 85 -20.36 0.62 30.36
N LYS A 86 -19.92 -0.61 30.63
CA LYS A 86 -19.93 -1.24 31.95
C LYS A 86 -18.55 -1.30 32.61
N LYS A 87 -17.47 -1.36 31.81
CA LYS A 87 -16.09 -1.50 32.27
C LYS A 87 -15.68 -0.30 33.14
N LEU A 88 -15.27 -0.56 34.37
CA LEU A 88 -14.82 0.47 35.30
C LEU A 88 -13.42 0.96 34.91
N LEU A 89 -13.20 2.26 35.04
CA LEU A 89 -11.92 2.89 34.73
C LEU A 89 -10.77 2.33 35.59
N SER A 90 -11.05 2.06 36.87
CA SER A 90 -10.10 1.45 37.80
C SER A 90 -9.71 0.03 37.41
N ALA A 91 -10.66 -0.75 36.88
CA ALA A 91 -10.39 -2.10 36.39
C ALA A 91 -9.51 -2.05 35.14
N THR A 92 -9.74 -1.08 34.25
CA THR A 92 -8.87 -0.81 33.11
C THR A 92 -7.44 -0.45 33.54
N ASP A 93 -7.29 0.41 34.55
CA ASP A 93 -5.97 0.80 35.06
C ASP A 93 -5.23 -0.39 35.71
N GLU A 94 -5.94 -1.27 36.41
CA GLU A 94 -5.40 -2.50 36.97
C GLU A 94 -4.94 -3.48 35.86
N ASP A 95 -5.75 -3.68 34.83
CA ASP A 95 -5.41 -4.55 33.68
C ASP A 95 -4.18 -4.03 32.94
N ILE A 96 -4.07 -2.71 32.72
CA ILE A 96 -2.91 -2.08 32.10
C ILE A 96 -1.65 -2.38 32.93
N LYS A 97 -1.73 -2.16 34.24
CA LYS A 97 -0.60 -2.40 35.15
C LYS A 97 -0.18 -3.87 35.14
N GLY A 98 -1.13 -4.80 35.29
CA GLY A 98 -0.86 -6.24 35.26
C GLY A 98 -0.24 -6.70 33.94
N THR A 99 -0.66 -6.08 32.83
CA THR A 99 -0.10 -6.37 31.50
C THR A 99 1.35 -5.91 31.38
N ILE A 100 1.66 -4.69 31.83
CA ILE A 100 3.04 -4.17 31.82
C ILE A 100 3.93 -4.98 32.76
N ASP A 101 3.45 -5.31 33.96
CA ASP A 101 4.17 -6.11 34.94
C ASP A 101 4.56 -7.48 34.36
N THR A 102 3.60 -8.14 33.71
CA THR A 102 3.82 -9.44 33.04
C THR A 102 4.85 -9.32 31.91
N LEU A 103 4.75 -8.27 31.10
CA LEU A 103 5.63 -8.06 29.97
C LEU A 103 7.07 -7.78 30.41
N ILE A 104 7.27 -6.96 31.45
CA ILE A 104 8.60 -6.66 31.99
C ILE A 104 9.20 -7.86 32.72
N ALA A 105 8.38 -8.66 33.41
CA ALA A 105 8.83 -9.87 34.09
C ALA A 105 9.27 -10.98 33.10
N HIS A 106 8.87 -10.91 31.83
CA HIS A 106 9.25 -11.90 30.84
C HIS A 106 10.77 -11.85 30.56
N PRO A 107 11.49 -13.00 30.56
CA PRO A 107 12.96 -13.03 30.45
C PRO A 107 13.50 -12.47 29.12
N ASN A 108 12.70 -12.55 28.06
CA ASN A 108 13.00 -11.96 26.75
C ASN A 108 12.52 -10.51 26.62
N CYS A 109 12.18 -9.80 27.70
CA CYS A 109 11.85 -8.37 27.63
C CYS A 109 13.11 -7.53 27.87
N THR A 110 13.28 -6.44 27.12
CA THR A 110 14.36 -5.47 27.36
C THR A 110 14.09 -4.54 28.56
N GLY A 111 12.90 -4.63 29.14
CA GLY A 111 12.39 -3.67 30.14
C GLY A 111 11.86 -2.37 29.51
N GLN A 112 11.97 -2.20 28.19
CA GLN A 112 11.38 -1.07 27.46
C GLN A 112 10.00 -1.45 26.93
N VAL A 113 9.01 -0.59 27.16
CA VAL A 113 7.61 -0.87 26.83
C VAL A 113 7.05 0.23 25.93
N GLY A 114 6.47 -0.18 24.81
CA GLY A 114 5.60 0.64 23.97
C GLY A 114 4.18 0.10 24.01
N VAL A 115 3.22 0.92 23.62
CA VAL A 115 1.82 0.52 23.57
C VAL A 115 1.18 0.95 22.26
N THR A 116 0.30 0.11 21.73
CA THR A 116 -0.49 0.45 20.55
C THR A 116 -1.93 -0.03 20.69
N GLY A 117 -2.83 0.52 19.91
CA GLY A 117 -4.22 0.10 19.95
C GLY A 117 -5.12 0.85 18.98
N MET A 118 -6.28 0.25 18.71
CA MET A 118 -7.22 0.72 17.68
C MET A 118 -8.58 0.99 18.29
N CYS A 119 -9.25 2.08 17.91
CA CYS A 119 -10.58 2.45 18.40
C CYS A 119 -10.60 2.53 19.94
N TYR A 120 -11.41 1.70 20.62
CA TYR A 120 -11.38 1.53 22.08
C TYR A 120 -9.98 1.18 22.59
N GLY A 121 -9.29 0.25 21.95
CA GLY A 121 -7.90 -0.08 22.26
C GLY A 121 -6.94 1.10 22.05
N GLY A 122 -7.26 2.03 21.15
CA GLY A 122 -6.49 3.25 20.95
C GLY A 122 -6.60 4.20 22.14
N HIS A 123 -7.77 4.27 22.78
CA HIS A 123 -7.94 4.97 24.05
C HIS A 123 -7.19 4.25 25.17
N LEU A 124 -7.27 2.92 25.24
CA LEU A 124 -6.48 2.15 26.21
C LEU A 124 -4.98 2.39 26.04
N ALA A 125 -4.47 2.44 24.80
CA ALA A 125 -3.08 2.77 24.50
C ALA A 125 -2.70 4.18 24.97
N PHE A 126 -3.58 5.16 24.74
CA PHE A 126 -3.40 6.51 25.25
C PHE A 126 -3.38 6.55 26.78
N ARG A 127 -4.23 5.76 27.44
CA ARG A 127 -4.27 5.64 28.90
C ARG A 127 -3.04 4.93 29.47
N THR A 128 -2.52 3.93 28.77
CA THR A 128 -1.25 3.26 29.13
C THR A 128 -0.06 4.23 29.10
N ALA A 129 -0.11 5.32 28.33
CA ALA A 129 0.95 6.33 28.29
C ALA A 129 1.16 7.09 29.61
N PHE A 130 0.24 6.96 30.58
CA PHE A 130 0.41 7.49 31.94
C PHE A 130 1.30 6.62 32.83
N ASP A 131 1.55 5.35 32.47
CA ASP A 131 2.52 4.52 33.19
C ASP A 131 3.94 4.99 32.82
N PRO A 132 4.81 5.36 33.78
CA PRO A 132 6.15 5.90 33.52
C PRO A 132 7.09 4.91 32.80
N ARG A 133 6.74 3.62 32.78
CA ARG A 133 7.47 2.57 32.07
C ARG A 133 7.14 2.55 30.58
N CYS A 134 6.00 3.11 30.17
CA CYS A 134 5.63 3.28 28.77
C CYS A 134 6.43 4.44 28.14
N LYS A 135 7.25 4.13 27.14
CA LYS A 135 8.10 5.13 26.46
C LYS A 135 7.47 5.70 25.20
N ALA A 136 6.55 4.96 24.57
CA ALA A 136 5.84 5.41 23.38
C ALA A 136 4.43 4.80 23.30
N ALA A 137 3.47 5.61 22.88
CA ALA A 137 2.08 5.20 22.63
C ALA A 137 1.66 5.56 21.20
N VAL A 138 1.28 4.57 20.40
CA VAL A 138 0.75 4.77 19.04
C VAL A 138 -0.74 4.46 19.03
N CYS A 139 -1.56 5.50 18.89
CA CYS A 139 -3.01 5.43 19.09
C CYS A 139 -3.73 5.60 17.75
N TYR A 140 -4.37 4.54 17.27
CA TYR A 140 -5.14 4.56 16.02
C TYR A 140 -6.61 4.88 16.29
N PHE A 141 -7.08 6.00 15.74
CA PHE A 141 -8.47 6.50 15.78
C PHE A 141 -9.11 6.29 17.15
N ALA A 142 -8.39 6.74 18.20
CA ALA A 142 -8.78 6.55 19.58
C ALA A 142 -10.12 7.28 19.85
N THR A 143 -11.17 6.48 20.08
CA THR A 143 -12.51 7.00 20.35
C THR A 143 -12.63 7.50 21.77
N ASP A 144 -13.68 8.24 22.08
CA ASP A 144 -14.10 8.58 23.46
C ASP A 144 -13.16 9.47 24.30
N ILE A 145 -11.92 9.77 23.86
CA ILE A 145 -11.00 10.68 24.57
C ILE A 145 -11.57 12.10 24.65
N HIS A 146 -12.11 12.60 23.54
CA HIS A 146 -12.63 13.97 23.42
C HIS A 146 -13.97 14.17 24.14
N SER A 147 -14.70 13.09 24.41
CA SER A 147 -16.00 13.08 25.07
C SER A 147 -15.95 12.57 26.51
N SER A 148 -14.78 12.15 27.00
CA SER A 148 -14.59 11.61 28.35
C SER A 148 -15.55 10.47 28.70
N SER A 149 -15.78 9.56 27.73
CA SER A 149 -16.83 8.53 27.79
C SER A 149 -16.31 7.08 27.82
N LEU A 150 -15.06 6.87 28.25
CA LEU A 150 -14.47 5.52 28.30
C LEU A 150 -15.16 4.59 29.33
N SER A 151 -15.68 5.15 30.43
CA SER A 151 -16.20 4.40 31.58
C SER A 151 -17.45 5.06 32.17
N PRO A 152 -18.39 4.31 32.77
CA PRO A 152 -19.58 4.87 33.41
C PRO A 152 -19.26 5.78 34.60
N SER A 153 -18.09 5.62 35.24
CA SER A 153 -17.61 6.51 36.32
C SER A 153 -16.97 7.80 35.79
N GLY A 154 -17.01 8.04 34.48
CA GLY A 154 -16.29 9.10 33.79
C GLY A 154 -14.90 8.67 33.33
N ASP A 155 -14.27 9.51 32.51
CA ASP A 155 -12.90 9.32 32.01
C ASP A 155 -12.08 10.61 32.13
N ASP A 156 -10.97 10.51 32.85
CA ASP A 156 -10.05 11.60 33.16
C ASP A 156 -8.81 11.63 32.24
N SER A 157 -8.76 10.79 31.20
CA SER A 157 -7.58 10.63 30.34
C SER A 157 -7.09 11.96 29.75
N LEU A 158 -7.99 12.75 29.14
CA LEU A 158 -7.58 14.01 28.50
C LEU A 158 -7.16 15.08 29.52
N ASP A 159 -7.76 15.09 30.71
CA ASP A 159 -7.41 16.02 31.78
C ASP A 159 -6.05 15.68 32.39
N LYS A 160 -5.77 14.39 32.66
CA LYS A 160 -4.43 13.93 33.07
C LYS A 160 -3.36 14.30 32.05
N ALA A 161 -3.65 14.09 30.77
CA ALA A 161 -2.73 14.46 29.71
C ALA A 161 -2.49 15.97 29.65
N SER A 162 -3.53 16.78 29.87
CA SER A 162 -3.44 18.25 29.92
C SER A 162 -2.56 18.76 31.06
N ARG A 163 -2.38 17.97 32.14
CA ARG A 163 -1.46 18.25 33.26
C ARG A 163 -0.01 17.82 33.01
N GLY A 164 0.31 17.31 31.82
CA GLY A 164 1.67 16.86 31.49
C GLY A 164 2.08 15.56 32.19
N GLU A 165 1.11 14.71 32.53
CA GLU A 165 1.37 13.42 33.19
C GLU A 165 2.02 12.39 32.24
N ILE A 166 1.85 12.54 30.92
CA ILE A 166 2.50 11.67 29.92
C ILE A 166 3.98 12.02 29.78
N LYS A 167 4.86 11.02 29.97
CA LYS A 167 6.32 11.19 29.86
C LYS A 167 6.91 10.63 28.56
N GLY A 168 6.22 9.67 27.95
CA GLY A 168 6.60 9.07 26.67
C GLY A 168 6.21 9.91 25.46
N GLU A 169 6.59 9.41 24.28
CA GLU A 169 6.12 9.95 23.00
C GLU A 169 4.71 9.44 22.67
N VAL A 170 3.86 10.30 22.12
CA VAL A 170 2.50 9.94 21.72
C VAL A 170 2.32 10.21 20.23
N VAL A 171 1.88 9.19 19.50
CA VAL A 171 1.48 9.29 18.10
C VAL A 171 -0.03 9.11 18.02
N MET A 172 -0.73 10.14 17.59
CA MET A 172 -2.18 10.11 17.39
C MET A 172 -2.47 10.04 15.89
N ILE A 173 -3.21 9.03 15.45
CA ILE A 173 -3.52 8.83 14.03
C ILE A 173 -5.03 8.81 13.84
N PHE A 174 -5.57 9.73 13.06
CA PHE A 174 -7.01 9.84 12.81
C PHE A 174 -7.35 9.85 11.32
N GLY A 175 -8.54 9.36 11.00
CA GLY A 175 -9.17 9.54 9.69
C GLY A 175 -9.95 10.86 9.64
N THR A 176 -9.81 11.64 8.57
CA THR A 176 -10.56 12.90 8.38
C THR A 176 -12.05 12.67 8.16
N GLN A 177 -12.42 11.46 7.71
CA GLN A 177 -13.81 11.03 7.47
C GLN A 177 -14.40 10.25 8.65
N ASP A 178 -13.66 10.15 9.77
CA ASP A 178 -14.12 9.46 10.97
C ASP A 178 -15.22 10.25 11.69
N GLY A 179 -16.45 9.70 11.69
CA GLY A 179 -17.59 10.27 12.40
C GLY A 179 -17.56 10.06 13.92
N HIS A 180 -16.75 9.13 14.43
CA HIS A 180 -16.63 8.87 15.86
C HIS A 180 -15.72 9.89 16.56
N VAL A 181 -14.80 10.51 15.84
CA VAL A 181 -13.91 11.57 16.36
C VAL A 181 -13.96 12.77 15.40
N PRO A 182 -14.96 13.64 15.54
CA PRO A 182 -15.14 14.78 14.64
C PRO A 182 -13.96 15.75 14.73
N LEU A 183 -13.85 16.67 13.76
CA LEU A 183 -12.77 17.67 13.70
C LEU A 183 -12.62 18.46 15.01
N SER A 184 -13.73 18.81 15.66
CA SER A 184 -13.74 19.49 16.96
C SER A 184 -13.08 18.64 18.05
N GLY A 185 -13.37 17.34 18.09
CA GLY A 185 -12.75 16.39 19.01
C GLY A 185 -11.24 16.21 18.75
N ARG A 186 -10.85 16.05 17.48
CA ARG A 186 -9.43 15.94 17.09
C ARG A 186 -8.65 17.20 17.43
N THR A 187 -9.23 18.37 17.16
CA THR A 187 -8.64 19.67 17.49
C THR A 187 -8.48 19.83 19.00
N LEU A 188 -9.51 19.48 19.78
CA LEU A 188 -9.44 19.52 21.25
C LEU A 188 -8.29 18.65 21.79
N ILE A 189 -8.17 17.40 21.31
CA ILE A 189 -7.09 16.50 21.72
C ILE A 189 -5.72 17.10 21.38
N ARG A 190 -5.54 17.52 20.12
CA ARG A 190 -4.29 18.13 19.64
C ARG A 190 -3.91 19.35 20.46
N ASP A 191 -4.84 20.25 20.72
CA ASP A 191 -4.60 21.50 21.43
C ASP A 191 -4.20 21.24 22.89
N ARG A 192 -4.90 20.33 23.59
CA ARG A 192 -4.58 19.97 24.97
C ARG A 192 -3.20 19.35 25.10
N LEU A 193 -2.88 18.40 24.22
CA LEU A 193 -1.56 17.73 24.24
C LEU A 193 -0.42 18.67 23.86
N THR A 194 -0.64 19.54 22.87
CA THR A 194 0.36 20.53 22.47
C THR A 194 0.63 21.54 23.58
N LYS A 195 -0.44 22.06 24.23
CA LYS A 195 -0.31 23.00 25.36
C LYS A 195 0.37 22.37 26.58
N ALA A 196 0.16 21.08 26.81
CA ALA A 196 0.83 20.33 27.88
C ALA A 196 2.32 20.06 27.60
N GLY A 197 2.83 20.38 26.40
CA GLY A 197 4.21 20.11 26.01
C GLY A 197 4.50 18.62 25.76
N THR A 198 3.47 17.82 25.45
CA THR A 198 3.63 16.40 25.13
C THR A 198 4.47 16.23 23.86
N LYS A 199 5.37 15.24 23.84
CA LYS A 199 6.09 14.82 22.63
C LYS A 199 5.08 14.17 21.67
N LEU A 200 4.51 14.97 20.78
CA LEU A 200 3.34 14.60 19.99
C LEU A 200 3.64 14.55 18.50
N SER A 201 3.30 13.42 17.88
CA SER A 201 3.07 13.32 16.43
C SER A 201 1.57 13.18 16.20
N PHE A 202 0.99 14.04 15.36
CA PHE A 202 -0.46 14.06 15.11
C PHE A 202 -0.73 13.97 13.61
N LEU A 203 -1.33 12.86 13.17
CA LEU A 203 -1.54 12.54 11.76
C LEU A 203 -3.03 12.45 11.44
N GLU A 204 -3.46 13.17 10.40
CA GLU A 204 -4.82 13.11 9.87
C GLU A 204 -4.78 12.64 8.42
N LEU A 205 -5.52 11.57 8.11
CA LEU A 205 -5.46 10.86 6.83
C LEU A 205 -6.82 10.85 6.16
N GLN A 206 -6.87 10.84 4.82
CA GLN A 206 -8.12 10.69 4.06
C GLN A 206 -8.68 9.27 4.20
N ALA A 207 -9.24 8.97 5.37
CA ALA A 207 -9.68 7.65 5.77
C ALA A 207 -10.91 7.74 6.69
N ASN A 208 -11.71 6.67 6.69
CA ASN A 208 -12.86 6.50 7.59
C ASN A 208 -12.47 5.73 8.85
N HIS A 209 -13.33 5.64 9.86
CA HIS A 209 -13.08 4.87 11.07
C HIS A 209 -12.70 3.40 10.77
N ALA A 210 -11.82 2.83 11.59
CA ALA A 210 -11.33 1.45 11.44
C ALA A 210 -10.61 1.16 10.10
N PHE A 211 -9.94 2.16 9.53
CA PHE A 211 -9.25 2.03 8.24
C PHE A 211 -8.10 1.02 8.21
N ILE A 212 -7.59 0.60 9.37
CA ILE A 212 -6.55 -0.45 9.47
C ILE A 212 -7.06 -1.85 9.77
N ARG A 213 -8.38 -2.00 9.91
CA ARG A 213 -8.99 -3.30 10.20
C ARG A 213 -9.22 -4.04 8.89
N ASP A 214 -8.47 -5.12 8.68
CA ASP A 214 -8.52 -5.94 7.46
C ASP A 214 -9.70 -6.91 7.41
N GLU A 215 -10.41 -7.11 8.52
CA GLU A 215 -11.59 -7.98 8.62
C GLU A 215 -12.85 -7.20 9.04
N MET A 216 -13.99 -7.53 8.41
CA MET A 216 -15.33 -7.03 8.77
C MET A 216 -15.38 -5.50 8.97
N SER A 217 -14.60 -4.72 8.23
CA SER A 217 -14.45 -3.26 8.38
C SER A 217 -15.54 -2.43 7.71
N LYS A 218 -16.64 -3.05 7.26
CA LYS A 218 -17.73 -2.39 6.51
C LYS A 218 -17.23 -1.61 5.29
N GLY A 219 -16.21 -2.15 4.60
CA GLY A 219 -15.60 -1.53 3.42
C GLY A 219 -14.69 -0.33 3.70
N ARG A 220 -14.29 -0.10 4.97
CA ARG A 220 -13.48 1.04 5.38
C ARG A 220 -11.97 0.76 5.38
N PHE A 221 -11.57 -0.51 5.25
CA PHE A 221 -10.17 -0.89 5.21
C PHE A 221 -9.44 -0.21 4.06
N ASP A 222 -8.35 0.46 4.38
CA ASP A 222 -7.43 1.04 3.42
C ASP A 222 -6.03 0.47 3.66
N ALA A 223 -5.60 -0.42 2.78
CA ALA A 223 -4.35 -1.13 2.92
C ALA A 223 -3.11 -0.24 2.80
N ALA A 224 -3.18 0.80 1.95
CA ALA A 224 -2.06 1.70 1.73
C ALA A 224 -1.84 2.57 2.98
N ILE A 225 -2.93 3.15 3.49
CA ILE A 225 -2.92 3.93 4.72
C ILE A 225 -2.51 3.05 5.90
N SER A 226 -3.05 1.82 5.99
CA SER A 226 -2.66 0.85 7.02
C SER A 226 -1.16 0.60 7.05
N LYS A 227 -0.55 0.39 5.88
CA LYS A 227 0.88 0.16 5.77
C LYS A 227 1.68 1.38 6.22
N VAL A 228 1.33 2.58 5.76
CA VAL A 228 2.01 3.81 6.19
C VAL A 228 1.94 3.97 7.71
N CYS A 229 0.77 3.74 8.30
CA CYS A 229 0.61 3.87 9.74
C CYS A 229 1.29 2.74 10.52
N PHE A 230 1.49 1.57 9.91
CA PHE A 230 2.29 0.49 10.50
C PHE A 230 3.78 0.81 10.46
N GLU A 231 4.29 1.36 9.35
CA GLU A 231 5.69 1.83 9.27
C GLU A 231 5.96 2.95 10.27
N LEU A 232 5.00 3.86 10.49
CA LEU A 232 5.11 4.89 11.52
C LEU A 232 5.20 4.28 12.94
N LEU A 233 4.45 3.21 13.20
CA LEU A 233 4.56 2.47 14.46
C LEU A 233 5.94 1.84 14.62
N LEU A 234 6.44 1.17 13.57
CA LEU A 234 7.75 0.53 13.59
C LEU A 234 8.88 1.55 13.75
N GLU A 235 8.80 2.69 13.06
CA GLU A 235 9.74 3.80 13.22
C GLU A 235 9.76 4.27 14.67
N THR A 236 8.59 4.61 15.21
CA THR A 236 8.45 5.14 16.56
C THR A 236 9.05 4.16 17.56
N PHE A 237 8.63 2.89 17.52
CA PHE A 237 9.09 1.89 18.48
C PHE A 237 10.57 1.53 18.31
N THR A 238 11.06 1.41 17.09
CA THR A 238 12.49 1.12 16.86
C THR A 238 13.35 2.23 17.46
N ARG A 239 12.91 3.49 17.33
CA ARG A 239 13.62 4.65 17.88
C ARG A 239 13.47 4.80 19.39
N THR A 240 12.29 4.49 19.97
CA THR A 240 12.00 4.80 21.38
C THR A 240 12.26 3.66 22.34
N ILE A 241 12.06 2.40 21.94
CA ILE A 241 12.13 1.24 22.84
C ILE A 241 13.23 0.23 22.49
N GLY A 242 13.68 0.17 21.23
CA GLY A 242 14.90 -0.54 20.81
C GLY A 242 14.90 -2.07 21.04
N ARG A 243 15.78 -2.80 20.34
CA ARG A 243 15.93 -4.27 20.47
C ARG A 243 17.34 -4.65 20.91
N ASP A 244 17.47 -5.73 21.66
CA ASP A 244 18.75 -6.28 22.12
C ASP A 244 18.85 -7.76 21.76
N LEU A 245 19.69 -8.07 20.78
CA LEU A 245 19.87 -9.45 20.30
C LEU A 245 20.78 -10.28 21.21
N GLY A 246 21.53 -9.66 22.11
CA GLY A 246 22.59 -10.31 22.87
C GLY A 246 23.74 -10.83 21.99
N GLU A 247 24.65 -11.58 22.59
CA GLU A 247 25.76 -12.22 21.88
C GLU A 247 25.24 -13.39 21.01
N PRO A 248 25.72 -13.52 19.76
CA PRO A 248 25.42 -14.67 18.92
C PRO A 248 25.97 -15.95 19.55
N VAL A 249 25.17 -17.02 19.53
CA VAL A 249 25.60 -18.34 20.01
C VAL A 249 25.81 -19.23 18.79
N GLU A 250 26.95 -19.91 18.70
CA GLU A 250 27.16 -20.88 17.63
C GLU A 250 26.08 -21.96 17.73
N GLU A 251 25.31 -22.14 16.64
CA GLU A 251 24.36 -23.25 16.58
C GLU A 251 25.16 -24.56 16.63
N ALA A 252 25.03 -25.29 17.74
CA ALA A 252 25.42 -26.70 17.74
C ALA A 252 24.73 -27.36 16.55
N LYS A 253 25.53 -27.99 15.67
CA LYS A 253 25.04 -28.83 14.56
C LYS A 253 24.20 -29.97 15.15
N GLY A 254 22.96 -29.68 15.50
CA GLY A 254 22.00 -30.63 16.00
C GLY A 254 21.40 -31.34 14.81
N ASP A 255 21.71 -32.63 14.66
CA ASP A 255 21.03 -33.56 13.77
C ASP A 255 19.52 -33.30 13.87
N GLY A 256 18.86 -32.98 12.75
CA GLY A 256 17.50 -32.44 12.69
C GLY A 256 16.38 -33.35 13.23
N LYS A 257 16.44 -33.72 14.50
CA LYS A 257 15.42 -34.39 15.29
C LYS A 257 15.17 -33.53 16.53
N LEU A 258 13.97 -32.95 16.60
CA LEU A 258 13.46 -32.34 17.82
C LEU A 258 13.46 -33.40 18.95
N PRO A 259 13.96 -33.10 20.16
CA PRO A 259 13.84 -34.02 21.28
C PRO A 259 12.36 -34.06 21.71
N ASN A 260 11.75 -35.24 21.58
CA ASN A 260 10.46 -35.56 22.15
C ASN A 260 10.61 -35.60 23.68
N LYS A 261 10.31 -34.49 24.35
CA LYS A 261 10.33 -34.39 25.82
C LYS A 261 8.92 -34.43 26.40
N TYR A 262 8.21 -35.51 26.10
CA TYR A 262 7.11 -35.99 26.93
C TYR A 262 7.37 -37.47 27.23
N GLY A 263 8.05 -37.70 28.35
CA GLY A 263 8.02 -38.99 29.01
C GLY A 263 6.60 -39.21 29.53
N THR A 264 6.01 -40.31 29.09
CA THR A 264 4.85 -40.93 29.72
C THR A 264 5.23 -41.29 31.15
N ASP A 265 4.49 -40.75 32.13
CA ASP A 265 4.05 -41.47 33.35
C ASP A 265 3.24 -40.52 34.24
N GLY A 266 1.99 -40.90 34.55
CA GLY A 266 1.17 -40.25 35.58
C GLY A 266 -0.23 -39.78 35.18
N LEU A 267 -1.07 -40.68 34.69
CA LEU A 267 -2.53 -40.51 34.62
C LEU A 267 -3.16 -40.68 36.01
N ALA A 268 -3.98 -39.72 36.44
CA ALA A 268 -4.99 -39.90 37.49
C ALA A 268 -6.25 -39.05 37.17
N THR A 269 -7.15 -39.68 36.42
CA THR A 269 -8.62 -39.69 36.51
C THR A 269 -9.39 -38.53 37.18
N LEU A 270 -10.28 -37.90 36.39
CA LEU A 270 -11.61 -37.43 36.84
C LEU A 270 -12.66 -37.93 35.83
N GLN A 271 -13.64 -38.67 36.34
CA GLN A 271 -14.72 -39.36 35.62
C GLN A 271 -15.78 -38.37 35.09
N THR A 272 -16.36 -38.66 33.92
CA THR A 272 -17.68 -38.16 33.53
C THR A 272 -18.56 -39.25 32.90
N ASP A 273 -19.67 -39.53 33.58
CA ASP A 273 -21.01 -40.05 33.21
C ASP A 273 -21.26 -40.67 31.80
N PRO A 274 -21.84 -41.90 31.68
CA PRO A 274 -22.09 -42.60 30.42
C PRO A 274 -23.44 -42.33 29.70
N SER A 275 -24.17 -41.24 29.97
CA SER A 275 -25.54 -41.05 29.44
C SER A 275 -25.74 -40.02 28.30
N SER A 276 -24.71 -39.66 27.51
CA SER A 276 -24.84 -38.72 26.36
C SER A 276 -24.19 -39.24 25.06
N PRO A 277 -24.75 -38.92 23.87
CA PRO A 277 -24.43 -39.56 22.59
C PRO A 277 -22.98 -39.29 22.12
N PRO A 278 -22.36 -40.20 21.34
CA PRO A 278 -20.94 -40.13 21.02
C PRO A 278 -20.62 -38.92 20.12
N GLY A 279 -19.87 -37.97 20.68
CA GLY A 279 -19.23 -36.88 19.96
C GLY A 279 -17.97 -37.33 19.21
N LEU A 280 -17.54 -36.49 18.26
CA LEU A 280 -16.59 -36.67 17.14
C LEU A 280 -15.20 -37.30 17.38
N LEU A 281 -14.89 -37.82 18.58
CA LEU A 281 -13.56 -38.31 18.99
C LEU A 281 -13.39 -39.84 18.90
N ALA A 282 -14.40 -40.59 18.44
CA ALA A 282 -14.33 -42.04 18.25
C ALA A 282 -13.99 -42.49 16.80
N ILE A 283 -13.58 -41.57 15.91
CA ILE A 283 -13.32 -41.89 14.48
C ILE A 283 -11.82 -42.04 14.15
N LEU A 284 -10.88 -41.68 15.03
CA LEU A 284 -9.46 -41.54 14.64
C LEU A 284 -8.43 -42.34 15.44
N ASN A 285 -8.80 -43.49 16.03
CA ASN A 285 -7.76 -44.41 16.51
C ASN A 285 -8.18 -45.88 16.52
N PRO A 286 -7.59 -46.71 15.64
CA PRO A 286 -7.26 -48.07 16.01
C PRO A 286 -5.74 -48.27 16.01
N HIS A 287 -5.29 -48.74 17.16
CA HIS A 287 -4.00 -49.27 17.58
C HIS A 287 -3.08 -49.87 16.51
N ASN A 288 -1.77 -49.65 16.74
CA ASN A 288 -0.68 -50.52 16.31
C ASN A 288 -0.89 -51.95 16.81
N ASP A 289 -0.80 -52.92 15.90
CA ASP A 289 -0.25 -54.25 16.18
C ASP A 289 0.78 -54.63 15.08
N PRO A 290 1.88 -55.31 15.41
CA PRO A 290 2.94 -55.65 14.47
C PRO A 290 2.74 -57.07 13.92
N VAL A 291 2.77 -57.28 12.60
CA VAL A 291 2.80 -58.65 12.03
C VAL A 291 3.67 -58.75 10.79
N TYR A 292 4.74 -59.56 10.91
CA TYR A 292 5.42 -60.24 9.79
C TYR A 292 4.54 -61.42 9.31
N GLY A 293 4.32 -61.57 7.99
CA GLY A 293 3.92 -62.87 7.40
C GLY A 293 3.04 -62.85 6.13
N GLN A 294 3.67 -63.01 4.96
CA GLN A 294 3.33 -63.88 3.79
C GLN A 294 1.94 -63.81 3.06
N PRO A 295 1.87 -64.26 1.79
CA PRO A 295 1.08 -63.63 0.72
C PRO A 295 -0.23 -64.34 0.37
N GLY A 296 -1.21 -63.57 -0.10
CA GLY A 296 -2.35 -64.13 -0.84
C GLY A 296 -3.61 -63.27 -0.76
N GLN A 297 -4.26 -63.10 -1.91
CA GLN A 297 -5.61 -62.60 -2.14
C GLN A 297 -5.82 -61.08 -2.22
N ARG A 298 -5.99 -60.60 -3.46
CA ARG A 298 -6.82 -59.41 -3.79
C ARG A 298 -8.29 -59.88 -3.85
N PRO A 299 -9.32 -59.05 -3.56
CA PRO A 299 -9.79 -58.04 -4.53
C PRO A 299 -10.39 -56.72 -3.99
N SER A 300 -10.16 -55.68 -4.80
CA SER A 300 -11.07 -54.58 -5.24
C SER A 300 -12.04 -53.91 -4.25
N TYR A 301 -11.92 -52.58 -4.07
CA TYR A 301 -12.79 -51.57 -4.72
C TYR A 301 -12.28 -50.14 -4.44
N GLY A 302 -12.64 -49.22 -5.33
CA GLY A 302 -11.91 -47.99 -5.62
C GLY A 302 -12.11 -46.80 -4.67
N GLY A 303 -11.16 -45.87 -4.73
CA GLY A 303 -11.19 -44.60 -4.02
C GLY A 303 -9.93 -43.79 -4.27
N ARG A 304 -10.00 -42.83 -5.20
CA ARG A 304 -8.88 -41.98 -5.64
C ARG A 304 -8.17 -41.28 -4.46
N ARG A 305 -6.86 -41.55 -4.27
CA ARG A 305 -5.95 -40.69 -3.50
C ARG A 305 -5.72 -39.37 -4.25
N ARG A 306 -6.10 -38.24 -3.64
CA ARG A 306 -5.49 -36.93 -3.95
C ARG A 306 -4.26 -36.78 -3.05
N GLN A 307 -3.08 -36.71 -3.66
CA GLN A 307 -1.81 -36.40 -3.01
C GLN A 307 -1.81 -34.94 -2.54
N GLY A 308 -1.50 -34.71 -1.27
CA GLY A 308 -1.01 -33.40 -0.79
C GLY A 308 0.50 -33.31 -1.02
N PHE A 309 0.96 -32.20 -1.59
CA PHE A 309 2.36 -31.93 -1.88
C PHE A 309 3.16 -31.63 -0.60
N SER A 310 4.38 -32.18 -0.49
CA SER A 310 5.37 -31.90 0.57
C SER A 310 6.59 -31.20 -0.03
N PHE A 311 7.09 -30.16 0.65
CA PHE A 311 8.17 -29.25 0.24
C PHE A 311 9.59 -29.84 0.33
N HIS A 312 9.78 -31.13 0.10
CA HIS A 312 11.13 -31.70 0.00
C HIS A 312 11.55 -31.80 -1.48
N ASN A 313 12.56 -31.00 -1.84
CA ASN A 313 13.28 -30.88 -3.11
C ASN A 313 12.77 -29.82 -4.12
N VAL A 314 13.12 -28.56 -3.87
CA VAL A 314 13.10 -27.48 -4.87
C VAL A 314 13.84 -27.87 -6.16
N GLN A 315 14.92 -28.64 -6.07
CA GLN A 315 15.64 -29.19 -7.24
C GLN A 315 14.81 -30.19 -8.05
N THR A 316 13.89 -30.93 -7.43
CA THR A 316 12.99 -31.87 -8.12
C THR A 316 11.82 -31.14 -8.78
N VAL A 317 11.32 -30.06 -8.16
CA VAL A 317 10.31 -29.17 -8.76
C VAL A 317 10.87 -28.45 -10.00
N LEU A 318 12.08 -27.87 -9.89
CA LEU A 318 12.76 -27.18 -10.99
C LEU A 318 13.15 -28.12 -12.15
N ARG A 319 13.34 -29.41 -11.89
CA ARG A 319 13.61 -30.45 -12.90
C ARG A 319 12.36 -31.20 -13.36
N SER A 320 11.19 -30.86 -12.83
CA SER A 320 9.94 -31.51 -13.23
C SER A 320 9.60 -31.13 -14.67
N ARG A 321 9.15 -32.10 -15.47
CA ARG A 321 8.74 -31.87 -16.86
C ARG A 321 7.65 -30.80 -16.96
N LEU A 322 6.75 -30.76 -15.97
CA LEU A 322 5.67 -29.77 -15.88
C LEU A 322 6.21 -28.34 -15.71
N PHE A 323 7.19 -28.13 -14.81
CA PHE A 323 7.82 -26.83 -14.63
C PHE A 323 8.56 -26.38 -15.89
N LEU A 324 9.31 -27.27 -16.55
CA LEU A 324 10.01 -26.97 -17.79
C LEU A 324 9.05 -26.66 -18.95
N THR A 325 7.91 -27.34 -19.04
CA THR A 325 6.87 -27.02 -20.03
C THR A 325 6.17 -25.70 -19.75
N LEU A 326 5.92 -25.36 -18.48
CA LEU A 326 5.32 -24.08 -18.10
C LEU A 326 6.30 -22.93 -18.33
N LEU A 327 7.58 -23.13 -18.03
CA LEU A 327 8.65 -22.17 -18.30
C LEU A 327 8.84 -21.96 -19.80
N GLY A 328 8.83 -23.04 -20.59
CA GLY A 328 8.86 -22.98 -22.05
C GLY A 328 7.64 -22.28 -22.65
N GLY A 329 6.44 -22.55 -22.12
CA GLY A 329 5.20 -21.88 -22.52
C GLY A 329 5.18 -20.39 -22.17
N ALA A 330 5.62 -20.03 -20.96
CA ALA A 330 5.76 -18.63 -20.54
C ALA A 330 6.81 -17.88 -21.38
N GLY A 331 7.93 -18.53 -21.70
CA GLY A 331 8.94 -17.99 -22.61
C GLY A 331 8.40 -17.79 -24.03
N GLY A 332 7.67 -18.76 -24.56
CA GLY A 332 6.99 -18.65 -25.86
C GLY A 332 5.95 -17.53 -25.89
N TYR A 333 5.14 -17.40 -24.84
CA TYR A 333 4.15 -16.33 -24.69
C TYR A 333 4.81 -14.95 -24.63
N TYR A 334 5.89 -14.81 -23.88
CA TYR A 334 6.66 -13.56 -23.82
C TYR A 334 7.17 -13.16 -25.20
N VAL A 335 7.83 -14.08 -25.92
CA VAL A 335 8.38 -13.83 -27.26
C VAL A 335 7.29 -13.52 -28.29
N PHE A 336 6.13 -14.19 -28.23
CA PHE A 336 5.03 -13.94 -29.16
C PHE A 336 4.41 -12.55 -29.02
N HIS A 337 4.48 -11.95 -27.82
CA HIS A 337 3.95 -10.62 -27.53
C HIS A 337 5.05 -9.54 -27.50
N LEU A 338 6.25 -9.85 -28.00
CA LEU A 338 7.28 -8.85 -28.23
C LEU A 338 6.98 -8.08 -29.52
N GLU A 339 6.86 -6.76 -29.38
CA GLU A 339 6.70 -5.82 -30.48
C GLU A 339 7.90 -4.88 -30.50
N LYS A 340 8.37 -4.49 -31.69
CA LYS A 340 9.43 -3.49 -31.84
C LYS A 340 8.79 -2.11 -32.03
N VAL A 341 9.18 -1.14 -31.21
CA VAL A 341 8.77 0.26 -31.36
C VAL A 341 9.31 0.79 -32.70
N PRO A 342 8.45 1.24 -33.63
CA PRO A 342 8.89 1.70 -34.96
C PRO A 342 9.90 2.85 -34.92
N GLU A 343 9.75 3.75 -33.94
CA GLU A 343 10.49 5.03 -33.88
C GLU A 343 11.87 4.90 -33.23
N THR A 344 12.03 4.01 -32.24
CA THR A 344 13.30 3.80 -31.51
C THR A 344 13.97 2.47 -31.78
N GLY A 345 13.23 1.53 -32.37
CA GLY A 345 13.68 0.16 -32.59
C GLY A 345 13.79 -0.68 -31.32
N ARG A 346 13.30 -0.19 -30.18
CA ARG A 346 13.32 -0.91 -28.90
C ARG A 346 12.28 -2.03 -28.89
N TRP A 347 12.64 -3.19 -28.34
CA TRP A 347 11.67 -4.25 -28.07
C TRP A 347 10.87 -3.95 -26.81
N ARG A 348 9.55 -4.14 -26.90
CA ARG A 348 8.61 -3.99 -25.79
C ARG A 348 7.64 -5.17 -25.73
N PHE A 349 7.18 -5.52 -24.54
CA PHE A 349 6.18 -6.55 -24.33
C PHE A 349 4.77 -5.91 -24.35
N MET A 350 3.90 -6.39 -25.25
CA MET A 350 2.56 -5.84 -25.50
C MET A 350 1.49 -6.94 -25.51
N ASP A 351 0.72 -7.04 -24.43
CA ASP A 351 -0.40 -7.97 -24.22
C ASP A 351 -1.74 -7.24 -23.99
N VAL A 352 -1.74 -5.91 -24.12
CA VAL A 352 -2.97 -5.12 -24.14
C VAL A 352 -3.41 -4.93 -25.58
N SER A 353 -4.61 -5.42 -25.89
CA SER A 353 -5.24 -5.23 -27.19
C SER A 353 -5.77 -3.80 -27.33
N LEU A 354 -5.83 -3.31 -28.57
CA LEU A 354 -6.40 -1.98 -28.86
C LEU A 354 -7.86 -1.84 -28.39
N ALA A 355 -8.63 -2.94 -28.37
CA ALA A 355 -10.01 -2.94 -27.87
C ALA A 355 -10.06 -2.73 -26.35
N MET A 356 -9.16 -3.35 -25.59
CA MET A 356 -9.06 -3.16 -24.14
C MET A 356 -8.61 -1.74 -23.79
N GLU A 357 -7.62 -1.22 -24.51
CA GLU A 357 -7.19 0.18 -24.40
C GLU A 357 -8.33 1.15 -24.65
N LYS A 358 -9.13 0.91 -25.69
CA LYS A 358 -10.29 1.72 -26.01
C LYS A 358 -11.31 1.73 -24.88
N GLN A 359 -11.66 0.56 -24.33
CA GLN A 359 -12.60 0.46 -23.21
C GLN A 359 -12.12 1.23 -21.98
N MET A 360 -10.84 1.11 -21.65
CA MET A 360 -10.25 1.85 -20.55
C MET A 360 -10.22 3.36 -20.79
N GLY A 361 -9.89 3.78 -22.01
CA GLY A 361 -9.92 5.18 -22.39
C GLY A 361 -11.31 5.79 -22.28
N GLU A 362 -12.36 5.03 -22.60
CA GLU A 362 -13.75 5.47 -22.41
C GLU A 362 -14.09 5.65 -20.92
N GLN A 363 -13.70 4.70 -20.07
CA GLN A 363 -13.92 4.82 -18.63
C GLN A 363 -13.20 6.06 -18.05
N ALA A 364 -11.91 6.23 -18.38
CA ALA A 364 -11.14 7.39 -17.94
C ALA A 364 -11.71 8.72 -18.47
N PHE A 365 -12.28 8.71 -19.68
CA PHE A 365 -12.97 9.87 -20.25
C PHE A 365 -14.19 10.26 -19.42
N GLN A 366 -15.04 9.29 -19.05
CA GLN A 366 -16.23 9.57 -18.23
C GLN A 366 -15.86 10.10 -16.84
N GLU A 367 -14.82 9.54 -16.20
CA GLU A 367 -14.30 10.02 -14.92
C GLU A 367 -13.78 11.46 -15.03
N THR A 368 -12.95 11.75 -16.03
CA THR A 368 -12.38 13.08 -16.27
C THR A 368 -13.46 14.11 -16.58
N MET A 369 -14.48 13.73 -17.36
CA MET A 369 -15.62 14.61 -17.66
C MET A 369 -16.53 14.83 -16.44
N GLY A 370 -16.64 13.86 -15.54
CA GLY A 370 -17.33 14.01 -14.26
C GLY A 370 -16.65 15.05 -13.36
N GLU A 371 -15.31 15.06 -13.34
CA GLU A 371 -14.51 15.96 -12.50
C GLU A 371 -14.35 17.37 -13.13
N PHE A 372 -13.96 17.45 -14.40
CA PHE A 372 -13.56 18.68 -15.07
C PHE A 372 -14.54 19.18 -16.14
N GLY A 373 -15.59 18.43 -16.48
CA GLY A 373 -16.47 18.74 -17.62
C GLY A 373 -17.09 20.13 -17.57
N ARG A 374 -17.39 20.67 -16.39
CA ARG A 374 -17.94 22.03 -16.20
C ARG A 374 -16.92 23.14 -16.46
N LYS A 375 -15.62 22.83 -16.45
CA LYS A 375 -14.52 23.76 -16.69
C LYS A 375 -14.02 23.70 -18.13
N VAL A 376 -14.58 22.85 -18.98
CA VAL A 376 -14.17 22.73 -20.39
C VAL A 376 -14.57 23.99 -21.15
N LEU A 377 -13.61 24.59 -21.85
CA LEU A 377 -13.84 25.75 -22.71
C LEU A 377 -14.59 25.35 -23.98
N PRO A 378 -15.50 26.20 -24.50
CA PRO A 378 -16.16 25.94 -25.76
C PRO A 378 -15.17 26.01 -26.93
N ASP A 379 -15.45 25.27 -28.00
CA ASP A 379 -14.59 25.22 -29.21
C ASP A 379 -14.36 26.59 -29.87
N SER A 380 -15.28 27.55 -29.65
CA SER A 380 -15.14 28.91 -30.16
C SER A 380 -14.12 29.76 -29.39
N HIS A 381 -13.68 29.31 -28.20
CA HIS A 381 -12.76 30.07 -27.35
C HIS A 381 -11.37 30.20 -28.00
N PRO A 382 -10.71 31.36 -27.95
CA PRO A 382 -9.40 31.56 -28.58
C PRO A 382 -8.34 30.54 -28.17
N GLN A 383 -8.26 30.23 -26.86
CA GLN A 383 -7.32 29.22 -26.34
C GLN A 383 -7.65 27.79 -26.81
N ALA A 384 -8.95 27.46 -26.95
CA ALA A 384 -9.37 26.16 -27.44
C ALA A 384 -8.99 25.98 -28.91
N ARG A 385 -9.29 26.98 -29.75
CA ARG A 385 -8.91 26.99 -31.17
C ARG A 385 -7.41 26.89 -31.39
N PHE A 386 -6.63 27.62 -30.58
CA PHE A 386 -5.17 27.58 -30.66
C PHE A 386 -4.64 26.16 -30.41
N VAL A 387 -5.03 25.55 -29.27
CA VAL A 387 -4.58 24.20 -28.90
C VAL A 387 -5.06 23.16 -29.93
N GLN A 388 -6.33 23.21 -30.32
CA GLN A 388 -6.90 22.31 -31.33
C GLN A 388 -6.17 22.43 -32.67
N GLY A 389 -5.80 23.64 -33.09
CA GLY A 389 -5.04 23.88 -34.32
C GLY A 389 -3.64 23.26 -34.28
N VAL A 390 -2.93 23.39 -33.17
CA VAL A 390 -1.61 22.76 -32.97
C VAL A 390 -1.74 21.23 -33.02
N VAL A 391 -2.69 20.66 -32.26
CA VAL A 391 -2.91 19.22 -32.21
C VAL A 391 -3.30 18.65 -33.58
N GLN A 392 -4.23 19.28 -34.30
CA GLN A 392 -4.66 18.82 -35.62
C GLN A 392 -3.51 18.80 -36.63
N ARG A 393 -2.63 19.80 -36.57
CA ARG A 393 -1.44 19.86 -37.43
C ARG A 393 -0.48 18.71 -37.15
N ILE A 394 -0.27 18.37 -35.87
CA ILE A 394 0.56 17.23 -35.47
C ILE A 394 -0.05 15.91 -35.98
N ILE A 395 -1.36 15.71 -35.78
CA ILE A 395 -2.03 14.48 -36.21
C ILE A 395 -1.90 14.28 -37.74
N ARG A 396 -2.16 15.34 -38.52
CA ARG A 396 -2.11 15.29 -39.99
C ARG A 396 -0.71 15.06 -40.53
N ALA A 397 0.28 15.78 -40.02
CA ALA A 397 1.65 15.66 -40.51
C ALA A 397 2.27 14.28 -40.23
N ASN A 398 1.78 13.59 -39.19
CA ASN A 398 2.30 12.31 -38.74
C ASN A 398 1.40 11.11 -39.14
N ASN A 399 0.35 11.34 -39.94
CA ASN A 399 -0.64 10.34 -40.36
C ASN A 399 -1.19 9.51 -39.18
N LEU A 400 -1.62 10.21 -38.11
CA LEU A 400 -2.08 9.57 -36.86
C LEU A 400 -3.60 9.33 -36.83
N GLU A 401 -4.34 9.71 -37.87
CA GLU A 401 -5.81 9.66 -37.92
C GLU A 401 -6.36 8.25 -37.66
N ASP A 402 -5.75 7.23 -38.27
CA ASP A 402 -6.23 5.84 -38.21
C ASP A 402 -5.65 5.04 -37.04
N LYS A 403 -4.69 5.60 -36.29
CA LYS A 403 -4.00 4.89 -35.20
C LYS A 403 -4.80 4.81 -33.90
N VAL A 404 -5.95 5.49 -33.83
CA VAL A 404 -6.84 5.50 -32.65
C VAL A 404 -8.21 4.89 -32.97
N GLY A 405 -8.25 3.58 -33.18
CA GLY A 405 -9.44 2.72 -32.96
C GLY A 405 -10.81 3.22 -33.46
N GLY A 406 -10.85 4.00 -34.54
CA GLY A 406 -12.06 4.49 -35.21
C GLY A 406 -12.87 5.59 -34.51
N MET A 407 -12.37 6.30 -33.49
CA MET A 407 -13.13 7.39 -32.82
C MET A 407 -12.67 8.81 -33.14
N GLY A 408 -11.56 8.96 -33.85
CA GLY A 408 -10.99 10.28 -34.17
C GLY A 408 -10.42 10.97 -32.93
N TRP A 409 -9.31 11.68 -33.11
CA TRP A 409 -8.71 12.45 -32.03
C TRP A 409 -9.64 13.60 -31.60
N LYS A 410 -9.89 13.73 -30.30
CA LYS A 410 -10.68 14.82 -29.71
C LYS A 410 -9.84 15.59 -28.72
N THR A 411 -9.97 16.91 -28.67
CA THR A 411 -9.17 17.77 -27.78
C THR A 411 -10.07 18.67 -26.96
N PHE A 412 -9.96 18.58 -25.64
CA PHE A 412 -10.67 19.38 -24.67
C PHE A 412 -9.69 20.28 -23.93
N VAL A 413 -10.01 21.57 -23.84
CA VAL A 413 -9.21 22.53 -23.06
C VAL A 413 -9.94 22.85 -21.76
N VAL A 414 -9.33 22.51 -20.64
CA VAL A 414 -9.89 22.70 -19.29
C VAL A 414 -9.42 24.03 -18.74
N LYS A 415 -10.35 24.89 -18.33
CA LYS A 415 -10.06 26.18 -17.71
C LYS A 415 -9.63 25.97 -16.26
N ASP A 416 -8.32 25.91 -16.08
CA ASP A 416 -7.63 25.79 -14.81
C ASP A 416 -6.22 26.37 -14.96
N ASP A 417 -6.04 27.61 -14.48
CA ASP A 417 -4.77 28.32 -14.61
C ASP A 417 -3.75 27.89 -13.54
N SER A 418 -4.19 27.17 -12.49
CA SER A 418 -3.33 26.61 -11.44
C SER A 418 -2.68 25.29 -11.86
N THR A 419 -3.36 24.47 -12.66
CA THR A 419 -2.89 23.14 -13.04
C THR A 419 -2.03 23.20 -14.30
N LYS A 420 -0.72 22.96 -14.16
CA LYS A 420 0.23 22.96 -15.28
C LYS A 420 0.33 21.58 -15.92
N ASN A 421 -0.72 21.10 -16.57
CA ASN A 421 -0.79 19.73 -17.10
C ASN A 421 -1.40 19.61 -18.50
N ALA A 422 -1.08 18.51 -19.17
CA ALA A 422 -1.73 18.03 -20.38
C ALA A 422 -1.58 16.51 -20.44
N PHE A 423 -2.64 15.78 -20.80
CA PHE A 423 -2.57 14.33 -20.96
C PHE A 423 -3.44 13.78 -22.09
N VAL A 424 -3.05 12.61 -22.61
CA VAL A 424 -3.73 11.87 -23.67
C VAL A 424 -4.27 10.55 -23.12
N LEU A 425 -5.57 10.31 -23.33
CA LEU A 425 -6.22 9.05 -23.00
C LEU A 425 -6.00 8.00 -24.11
N PRO A 426 -6.02 6.69 -23.77
CA PRO A 426 -5.87 5.61 -24.75
C PRO A 426 -6.90 5.61 -25.90
N ASN A 427 -8.06 6.26 -25.71
CA ASN A 427 -9.07 6.43 -26.75
C ASN A 427 -8.81 7.62 -27.70
N GLY A 428 -7.65 8.29 -27.59
CA GLY A 428 -7.24 9.44 -28.41
C GLY A 428 -7.88 10.77 -28.00
N THR A 429 -8.47 10.83 -26.81
CA THR A 429 -8.94 12.09 -26.23
C THR A 429 -7.79 12.80 -25.53
N ILE A 430 -7.60 14.08 -25.84
CA ILE A 430 -6.53 14.93 -25.29
C ILE A 430 -7.15 15.96 -24.36
N PHE A 431 -6.63 16.08 -23.15
CA PHE A 431 -6.99 17.11 -22.18
C PHE A 431 -5.80 18.06 -21.98
N VAL A 432 -6.04 19.36 -22.13
CA VAL A 432 -5.02 20.41 -21.95
C VAL A 432 -5.54 21.43 -20.94
N PHE A 433 -4.81 21.64 -19.85
CA PHE A 433 -5.19 22.61 -18.81
C PHE A 433 -4.61 23.98 -19.16
N THR A 434 -5.38 25.06 -18.97
CA THR A 434 -4.92 26.42 -19.35
C THR A 434 -3.65 26.86 -18.63
N GLY A 435 -3.34 26.28 -17.46
CA GLY A 435 -2.10 26.52 -16.71
C GLY A 435 -0.82 26.07 -17.42
N ILE A 436 -0.88 25.14 -18.39
CA ILE A 436 0.31 24.73 -19.16
C ILE A 436 0.70 25.75 -20.24
N LEU A 437 -0.25 26.59 -20.67
CA LEU A 437 -0.07 27.52 -21.79
C LEU A 437 1.05 28.55 -21.55
N PRO A 438 1.14 29.21 -20.37
CA PRO A 438 2.29 30.07 -20.05
C PRO A 438 3.65 29.36 -20.08
N VAL A 439 3.68 28.06 -19.79
CA VAL A 439 4.91 27.25 -19.81
C VAL A 439 5.29 26.90 -21.26
N ALA A 440 4.30 26.53 -22.08
CA ALA A 440 4.49 26.31 -23.52
C ALA A 440 4.97 27.59 -24.24
N ALA A 441 4.45 28.75 -23.83
CA ALA A 441 4.70 30.09 -24.36
C ALA A 441 4.20 30.33 -25.80
N ASP A 442 4.34 29.37 -26.71
CA ASP A 442 3.90 29.45 -28.11
C ASP A 442 3.55 28.05 -28.67
N ALA A 443 3.24 28.01 -29.97
CA ALA A 443 2.85 26.77 -30.66
C ALA A 443 4.01 25.77 -30.79
N ASP A 444 5.25 26.25 -30.91
CA ASP A 444 6.44 25.39 -30.99
C ASP A 444 6.68 24.69 -29.64
N GLY A 445 6.58 25.44 -28.54
CA GLY A 445 6.69 24.90 -27.19
C GLY A 445 5.54 23.94 -26.84
N LEU A 446 4.31 24.25 -27.26
CA LEU A 446 3.16 23.35 -27.04
C LEU A 446 3.31 22.04 -27.82
N ALA A 447 3.81 22.10 -29.06
CA ALA A 447 4.06 20.91 -29.87
C ALA A 447 5.10 19.98 -29.25
N CYS A 448 6.08 20.52 -28.53
CA CYS A 448 7.11 19.73 -27.84
C CYS A 448 6.56 18.92 -26.63
N ILE A 449 5.34 19.20 -26.17
CA ILE A 449 4.65 18.44 -25.10
C ILE A 449 3.91 17.22 -25.68
N ALA A 450 3.76 17.12 -27.00
CA ALA A 450 2.98 16.08 -27.69
C ALA A 450 3.60 14.67 -27.71
N HIS A 451 4.49 14.34 -26.76
CA HIS A 451 5.21 13.06 -26.71
C HIS A 451 4.35 11.86 -26.31
N GLN A 452 3.10 12.07 -25.87
CA GLN A 452 2.27 11.03 -25.25
C GLN A 452 1.56 10.09 -26.24
N VAL A 453 1.93 10.13 -27.52
CA VAL A 453 1.40 9.22 -28.56
C VAL A 453 1.90 7.78 -28.39
N VAL A 454 2.97 7.58 -27.62
CA VAL A 454 3.55 6.25 -27.40
C VAL A 454 2.74 5.46 -26.37
N ARG A 455 2.36 4.22 -26.72
CA ARG A 455 1.59 3.26 -25.90
C ARG A 455 2.32 2.76 -24.63
N HIS A 456 3.08 3.62 -23.94
CA HIS A 456 3.81 3.27 -22.71
C HIS A 456 2.89 2.85 -21.56
N SER A 457 1.69 3.43 -21.46
CA SER A 457 0.68 3.02 -20.48
C SER A 457 0.23 1.56 -20.72
N ALA A 458 0.08 1.17 -21.98
CA ALA A 458 -0.28 -0.18 -22.37
C ALA A 458 0.90 -1.17 -22.23
N GLU A 459 2.12 -0.75 -22.53
CA GLU A 459 3.34 -1.53 -22.28
C GLU A 459 3.49 -1.87 -20.79
N ARG A 460 3.26 -0.88 -19.90
CA ARG A 460 3.27 -1.06 -18.44
C ARG A 460 2.23 -2.07 -17.99
N MET A 461 1.00 -1.91 -18.47
CA MET A 461 -0.09 -2.83 -18.18
C MET A 461 0.16 -4.25 -18.68
N SER A 462 0.83 -4.39 -19.81
CA SER A 462 1.21 -5.70 -20.36
C SER A 462 2.17 -6.40 -19.40
N GLY A 463 3.24 -5.72 -18.97
CA GLY A 463 4.18 -6.28 -17.98
C GLY A 463 3.50 -6.68 -16.66
N MET A 464 2.46 -5.94 -16.26
CA MET A 464 1.68 -6.26 -15.08
C MET A 464 0.82 -7.50 -15.19
N LYS A 465 0.23 -7.79 -16.36
CA LYS A 465 -0.54 -9.03 -16.55
C LYS A 465 0.36 -10.26 -16.42
N VAL A 466 1.58 -10.19 -16.93
CA VAL A 466 2.60 -11.24 -16.75
C VAL A 466 2.97 -11.38 -15.29
N PHE A 467 3.20 -10.27 -14.60
CA PHE A 467 3.45 -10.28 -13.16
C PHE A 467 2.28 -10.91 -12.39
N TYR A 468 1.03 -10.56 -12.72
CA TYR A 468 -0.18 -11.11 -12.13
C TYR A 468 -0.38 -12.61 -12.42
N ALA A 469 -0.05 -13.06 -13.63
CA ALA A 469 -0.10 -14.48 -13.98
C ALA A 469 0.96 -15.29 -13.22
N LEU A 470 2.19 -14.77 -13.12
CA LEU A 470 3.28 -15.38 -12.36
C LEU A 470 2.97 -15.42 -10.86
N ALA A 471 2.41 -14.33 -10.37
CA ALA A 471 1.88 -14.15 -9.03
C ALA A 471 0.83 -15.20 -8.66
N LEU A 472 -0.22 -15.35 -9.48
CA LEU A 472 -1.26 -16.35 -9.31
C LEU A 472 -0.68 -17.78 -9.36
N LEU A 473 0.26 -18.02 -10.28
CA LEU A 473 0.97 -19.28 -10.40
C LEU A 473 1.74 -19.59 -9.10
N LEU A 474 2.52 -18.65 -8.58
CA LEU A 474 3.28 -18.80 -7.34
C LEU A 474 2.37 -19.00 -6.12
N SER A 475 1.24 -18.29 -6.05
CA SER A 475 0.21 -18.52 -5.04
C SER A 475 -0.37 -19.94 -5.11
N SER A 476 -0.52 -20.53 -6.30
CA SER A 476 -0.96 -21.93 -6.45
C SER A 476 0.04 -22.95 -5.89
N PHE A 477 1.32 -22.55 -5.75
CA PHE A 477 2.37 -23.32 -5.09
C PHE A 477 2.55 -22.94 -3.60
N GLY A 478 1.63 -22.16 -3.02
CA GLY A 478 1.68 -21.75 -1.61
C GLY A 478 2.69 -20.64 -1.32
N ILE A 479 3.23 -19.97 -2.35
CA ILE A 479 4.10 -18.80 -2.23
C ILE A 479 3.22 -17.56 -2.38
N ASP A 480 2.77 -16.99 -1.26
CA ASP A 480 1.98 -15.76 -1.26
C ASP A 480 2.89 -14.54 -1.36
N MET A 481 2.83 -13.84 -2.51
CA MET A 481 3.58 -12.61 -2.76
C MET A 481 2.79 -11.34 -2.41
N GLY A 482 1.60 -11.44 -1.79
CA GLY A 482 0.83 -10.26 -1.35
C GLY A 482 0.20 -9.47 -2.51
N LEU A 483 -0.42 -10.17 -3.44
CA LEU A 483 -0.67 -9.68 -4.81
C LEU A 483 -1.94 -8.87 -5.04
N SER A 484 -2.87 -8.88 -4.09
CA SER A 484 -4.21 -8.33 -4.32
C SER A 484 -4.31 -6.80 -4.16
N GLN A 485 -3.35 -6.14 -3.50
CA GLN A 485 -3.53 -4.72 -3.12
C GLN A 485 -2.38 -3.77 -3.48
N VAL A 486 -1.21 -4.29 -3.82
CA VAL A 486 -0.08 -3.44 -4.28
C VAL A 486 -0.28 -3.00 -5.73
N LEU A 487 -1.01 -3.78 -6.53
CA LEU A 487 -0.93 -3.73 -7.99
C LEU A 487 -1.79 -2.64 -8.65
N LEU A 488 -2.97 -2.31 -8.11
CA LEU A 488 -3.84 -1.25 -8.68
C LEU A 488 -3.30 0.15 -8.40
N GLN A 489 -2.73 0.39 -7.21
CA GLN A 489 -2.03 1.63 -6.88
C GLN A 489 -0.74 1.76 -7.71
N PHE A 490 -0.04 0.64 -7.95
CA PHE A 490 1.20 0.60 -8.73
C PHE A 490 1.06 1.08 -10.19
N VAL A 491 -0.15 1.19 -10.75
CA VAL A 491 -0.39 1.61 -12.16
C VAL A 491 -0.50 3.11 -12.30
N TYR A 492 -1.15 3.74 -11.33
CA TYR A 492 -1.49 5.17 -11.39
C TYR A 492 -0.44 6.05 -10.71
N SER A 493 0.35 5.52 -9.76
CA SER A 493 1.19 6.35 -8.89
C SER A 493 2.71 6.28 -9.10
N LEU A 494 3.24 5.36 -9.94
CA LEU A 494 4.67 5.42 -10.27
C LEU A 494 4.89 6.30 -11.49
N PRO A 495 5.86 7.25 -11.42
CA PRO A 495 6.29 8.00 -12.60
C PRO A 495 6.76 7.02 -13.66
N ASN A 496 6.57 7.37 -14.93
CA ASN A 496 7.07 6.57 -16.04
C ASN A 496 8.57 6.25 -15.83
N SER A 497 8.99 5.08 -16.33
CA SER A 497 10.42 4.73 -16.28
C SER A 497 11.24 5.86 -16.91
N ARG A 498 12.38 6.22 -16.32
CA ARG A 498 13.25 7.28 -16.87
C ARG A 498 13.62 7.03 -18.34
N ARG A 499 13.65 5.76 -18.76
CA ARG A 499 13.87 5.35 -20.17
C ARG A 499 12.65 5.63 -21.05
N ASN A 500 11.43 5.41 -20.55
CA ASN A 500 10.19 5.68 -21.28
C ASN A 500 10.00 7.19 -21.47
N GLU A 501 10.33 8.00 -20.46
CA GLU A 501 10.30 9.46 -20.55
C GLU A 501 11.31 10.03 -21.55
N THR A 502 12.53 9.49 -21.55
CA THR A 502 13.59 9.83 -22.51
C THR A 502 13.17 9.47 -23.95
N GLU A 503 12.55 8.31 -24.14
CA GLU A 503 12.01 7.86 -25.43
C GLU A 503 10.84 8.72 -25.90
N ALA A 504 9.89 9.00 -25.01
CA ALA A 504 8.78 9.91 -25.26
C ALA A 504 9.30 11.30 -25.69
N ASP A 505 10.23 11.91 -24.94
CA ASP A 505 10.79 13.22 -25.30
C ASP A 505 11.36 13.24 -26.73
N LEU A 506 12.16 12.24 -27.10
CA LEU A 506 12.72 12.13 -28.45
C LEU A 506 11.62 12.00 -29.53
N ILE A 507 10.60 11.18 -29.27
CA ILE A 507 9.47 10.99 -30.19
C ILE A 507 8.67 12.29 -30.31
N GLY A 508 8.39 12.99 -29.20
CA GLY A 508 7.71 14.28 -29.21
C GLY A 508 8.44 15.32 -30.06
N LEU A 509 9.78 15.40 -29.95
CA LEU A 509 10.60 16.29 -30.79
C LEU A 509 10.47 15.93 -32.28
N ARG A 510 10.46 14.64 -32.62
CA ARG A 510 10.27 14.17 -34.01
C ARG A 510 8.88 14.48 -34.55
N LEU A 511 7.83 14.23 -33.77
CA LEU A 511 6.45 14.52 -34.14
C LEU A 511 6.25 16.03 -34.38
N ALA A 512 6.82 16.86 -33.49
CA ALA A 512 6.81 18.32 -33.64
C ALA A 512 7.56 18.76 -34.91
N ASN A 513 8.74 18.18 -35.17
CA ASN A 513 9.53 18.52 -36.36
C ASN A 513 8.87 18.09 -37.67
N GLN A 514 8.21 16.92 -37.70
CA GLN A 514 7.42 16.46 -38.85
C GLN A 514 6.21 17.37 -39.10
N ALA A 515 5.61 17.89 -38.03
CA ALA A 515 4.55 18.91 -38.12
C ALA A 515 5.06 20.33 -38.42
N CYS A 516 6.36 20.48 -38.75
CA CYS A 516 7.05 21.72 -39.05
C CYS A 516 7.09 22.74 -37.89
N PHE A 517 7.04 22.28 -36.64
CA PHE A 517 7.35 23.08 -35.45
C PHE A 517 8.86 23.06 -35.15
N ASP A 518 9.35 24.01 -34.33
CA ASP A 518 10.73 24.01 -33.85
C ASP A 518 10.95 23.10 -32.63
N PRO A 519 11.58 21.91 -32.78
CA PRO A 519 11.90 21.08 -31.61
C PRO A 519 12.92 21.76 -30.68
N ARG A 520 13.65 22.79 -31.12
CA ARG A 520 14.59 23.54 -30.25
C ARG A 520 13.87 24.36 -29.17
N ALA A 521 12.58 24.65 -29.35
CA ALA A 521 11.76 25.31 -28.35
C ALA A 521 11.62 24.49 -27.05
N ALA A 522 11.85 23.17 -27.12
CA ALA A 522 11.79 22.27 -25.98
C ALA A 522 12.78 22.63 -24.85
N GLU A 523 13.98 23.17 -25.17
CA GLU A 523 14.93 23.61 -24.13
C GLU A 523 14.33 24.74 -23.29
N ALA A 524 13.71 25.73 -23.94
CA ALA A 524 13.11 26.88 -23.28
C ALA A 524 11.85 26.48 -22.50
N LEU A 525 11.05 25.54 -23.05
CA LEU A 525 9.92 24.92 -22.36
C LEU A 525 10.36 24.28 -21.03
N TRP A 526 11.36 23.40 -21.05
CA TRP A 526 11.81 22.70 -19.85
C TRP A 526 12.46 23.64 -18.81
N LYS A 527 13.15 24.70 -19.25
CA LYS A 527 13.62 25.76 -18.35
C LYS A 527 12.47 26.48 -17.65
N ARG A 528 11.40 26.84 -18.37
CA ARG A 528 10.20 27.45 -17.78
C ARG A 528 9.45 26.49 -16.86
N MET A 529 9.41 25.20 -17.23
CA MET A 529 8.82 24.16 -16.39
C MET A 529 9.58 24.03 -15.06
N SER A 530 10.91 23.99 -15.09
CA SER A 530 11.71 23.92 -13.87
C SER A 530 11.66 25.21 -13.03
N ALA A 531 11.60 26.38 -13.67
CA ALA A 531 11.37 27.64 -12.94
C ALA A 531 10.00 27.66 -12.24
N ALA A 532 8.99 27.03 -12.82
CA ALA A 532 7.66 26.90 -12.23
C ALA A 532 7.58 25.89 -11.06
N GLU A 533 8.63 25.07 -10.83
CA GLU A 533 8.73 24.14 -9.69
C GLU A 533 8.92 24.85 -8.33
N SER A 534 9.39 26.09 -8.33
CA SER A 534 9.75 26.83 -7.12
C SER A 534 8.57 27.58 -6.47
N ASP A 535 7.36 27.47 -7.02
CA ASP A 535 6.17 28.18 -6.55
C ASP A 535 5.30 27.27 -5.63
N PRO A 536 5.21 27.53 -4.31
CA PRO A 536 4.55 26.63 -3.34
C PRO A 536 3.03 26.49 -3.51
N GLY A 537 2.38 27.31 -4.33
CA GLY A 537 0.92 27.36 -4.49
C GLY A 537 0.37 26.67 -5.75
N VAL A 538 1.21 25.96 -6.52
CA VAL A 538 0.85 25.42 -7.84
C VAL A 538 0.77 23.89 -7.79
N ASP A 539 -0.33 23.33 -8.27
CA ASP A 539 -0.43 21.89 -8.54
C ASP A 539 0.41 21.51 -9.77
N MET A 540 1.51 20.81 -9.51
CA MET A 540 2.49 20.36 -10.52
C MET A 540 2.24 18.91 -10.94
N SER A 541 0.97 18.52 -11.14
CA SER A 541 0.57 17.16 -11.51
C SER A 541 1.34 16.60 -12.72
N PHE A 542 1.72 17.43 -13.70
CA PHE A 542 2.53 17.04 -14.86
C PHE A 542 3.95 16.60 -14.50
N LEU A 543 4.62 17.28 -13.57
CA LEU A 543 5.97 16.90 -13.14
C LEU A 543 5.95 15.72 -12.16
N SER A 544 4.87 15.58 -11.40
CA SER A 544 4.61 14.41 -10.56
C SER A 544 4.45 13.14 -11.41
N THR A 545 3.84 13.23 -12.59
CA THR A 545 3.72 12.12 -13.55
C THR A 545 4.93 12.00 -14.50
N HIS A 546 5.64 13.11 -14.78
CA HIS A 546 6.80 13.21 -15.66
C HIS A 546 7.98 13.96 -15.00
N PRO A 547 8.76 13.31 -14.11
CA PRO A 547 9.80 13.99 -13.34
C PRO A 547 10.92 14.56 -14.23
N SER A 548 11.38 15.77 -13.92
CA SER A 548 12.53 16.41 -14.57
C SER A 548 13.83 15.72 -14.12
N GLY A 549 14.54 15.06 -15.05
CA GLY A 549 15.87 14.49 -14.77
C GLY A 549 16.95 15.57 -14.82
N LYS A 550 18.00 15.46 -13.98
CA LYS A 550 19.16 16.41 -13.95
C LYS A 550 19.82 16.65 -15.32
N HIS A 551 19.73 15.70 -16.25
CA HIS A 551 20.28 15.76 -17.60
C HIS A 551 19.23 15.93 -18.72
N ARG A 552 17.94 16.13 -18.38
CA ARG A 552 16.84 16.19 -19.39
C ARG A 552 16.99 17.38 -20.34
N ILE A 553 17.33 18.56 -19.81
CA ILE A 553 17.53 19.78 -20.60
C ILE A 553 18.71 19.62 -21.58
N GLU A 554 19.81 19.02 -21.13
CA GLU A 554 20.99 18.75 -21.96
C GLU A 554 20.69 17.76 -23.08
N ASN A 555 19.98 16.66 -22.76
CA ASN A 555 19.57 15.64 -23.72
C ASN A 555 18.60 16.21 -24.77
N VAL A 556 17.56 16.93 -24.33
CA VAL A 556 16.59 17.55 -25.23
C VAL A 556 17.26 18.57 -26.14
N ARG A 557 18.21 19.36 -25.63
CA ARG A 557 18.98 20.31 -26.45
C ARG A 557 19.77 19.58 -27.54
N MET A 558 20.43 18.48 -27.19
CA MET A 558 21.21 17.67 -28.13
C MET A 558 20.30 17.03 -29.19
N TRP A 559 19.26 16.32 -28.77
CA TRP A 559 18.33 15.65 -29.69
C TRP A 559 17.57 16.63 -30.57
N ALA A 560 17.14 17.78 -30.04
CA ALA A 560 16.51 18.81 -30.86
C ALA A 560 17.44 19.28 -31.98
N GLY A 561 18.74 19.42 -31.70
CA GLY A 561 19.75 19.75 -32.71
C GLY A 561 19.86 18.70 -33.82
N ASP A 562 19.74 17.43 -33.48
CA ASP A 562 19.81 16.33 -34.44
C ASP A 562 18.50 16.13 -35.21
N VAL A 563 17.35 16.17 -34.53
CA VAL A 563 16.03 16.01 -35.13
C VAL A 563 15.74 17.11 -36.15
N VAL A 564 16.19 18.36 -35.94
CA VAL A 564 16.02 19.44 -36.93
C VAL A 564 16.67 19.10 -38.28
N LYS A 565 17.74 18.28 -38.29
CA LYS A 565 18.40 17.86 -39.54
C LYS A 565 17.52 16.92 -40.36
N GLU A 566 16.61 16.19 -39.71
CA GLU A 566 15.64 15.27 -40.31
C GLU A 566 14.35 15.99 -40.77
N ARG A 567 14.34 17.33 -40.82
CA ARG A 567 13.14 18.11 -41.14
C ARG A 567 12.67 17.87 -42.58
N PRO A 568 11.36 17.64 -42.80
CA PRO A 568 10.78 17.54 -44.14
C PRO A 568 11.04 18.81 -44.98
N SER A 569 11.36 18.63 -46.27
CA SER A 569 11.68 19.75 -47.19
C SER A 569 10.51 20.72 -47.39
N GLU A 570 9.28 20.21 -47.29
CA GLU A 570 8.02 20.98 -47.32
C GLU A 570 7.87 22.00 -46.17
N CYS A 571 8.58 21.81 -45.05
CA CYS A 571 8.55 22.72 -43.91
C CYS A 571 9.36 24.01 -44.13
N GLY A 572 10.36 24.00 -45.03
CA GLY A 572 11.32 25.11 -45.18
C GLY A 572 10.67 26.42 -45.63
N ALA A 573 9.79 26.37 -46.63
CA ALA A 573 9.16 27.57 -47.20
C ALA A 573 8.13 28.24 -46.28
N LEU A 574 7.56 27.50 -45.32
CA LEU A 574 6.52 27.99 -44.42
C LEU A 574 7.11 28.83 -43.28
N ARG A 575 8.29 28.46 -42.79
CA ARG A 575 8.90 29.07 -41.60
C ARG A 575 9.54 30.43 -41.88
N ASP A 576 10.24 30.55 -43.00
CA ASP A 576 10.87 31.81 -43.41
C ASP A 576 9.86 32.96 -43.59
N ARG A 577 8.59 32.62 -43.83
CA ARG A 577 7.48 33.57 -43.94
C ARG A 577 6.78 33.87 -42.61
N VAL A 578 6.78 32.93 -41.66
CA VAL A 578 6.03 33.02 -40.39
C VAL A 578 6.88 33.62 -39.26
N GLU A 579 8.17 33.32 -39.22
CA GLU A 579 9.08 33.77 -38.14
C GLU A 579 9.21 35.31 -38.03
N PRO A 580 9.29 36.08 -39.14
CA PRO A 580 9.29 37.55 -39.07
C PRO A 580 7.97 38.12 -38.55
N PHE A 581 6.84 37.51 -38.92
CA PHE A 581 5.50 37.94 -38.50
C PHE A 581 5.24 37.66 -37.01
N GLN A 582 5.66 36.50 -36.50
CA GLN A 582 5.58 36.18 -35.07
C GLN A 582 6.46 37.09 -34.21
N ARG A 583 7.70 37.37 -34.64
CA ARG A 583 8.59 38.32 -33.93
C ARG A 583 8.04 39.74 -33.93
N PHE A 584 7.44 40.19 -35.04
CA PHE A 584 6.89 41.55 -35.17
C PHE A 584 5.60 41.74 -34.36
N SER A 585 4.69 40.77 -34.40
CA SER A 585 3.37 40.88 -33.75
C SER A 585 3.41 40.74 -32.23
N ARG A 586 4.50 40.19 -31.65
CA ARG A 586 4.57 39.75 -30.24
C ARG A 586 3.40 38.84 -29.84
N ALA A 587 2.69 38.28 -30.81
CA ALA A 587 1.55 37.42 -30.57
C ALA A 587 2.07 36.15 -29.88
N ARG A 588 1.67 35.96 -28.62
CA ARG A 588 1.93 34.72 -27.88
C ARG A 588 1.02 33.58 -28.34
N TRP A 589 0.01 33.88 -29.17
CA TRP A 589 -1.08 33.00 -29.59
C TRP A 589 -1.45 33.25 -31.04
#